data_AF-A0A2V8ACA0-F1
#
_entry.id   AF-A0A2V8ACA0-F1
#
_cell.length_a   1.000
_cell.length_b   1.000
_cell.length_c   1.000
_cell.angle_alpha   90.00
_cell.angle_beta   90.00
_cell.angle_gamma   90.00
#
_symmetry.space_group_name_H-M   'P 1'
#
loop_
_entity.id
_entity.type
_entity.pdbx_description
1 polymer ?
#
loop_
_entity_poly.entity_id
_entity_poly.type
_entity_poly.pdbx_seq_one_letter_code
_entity_poly.pdbx_strand_id
1 'polypeptide(L)'
;GEHVRLIRAAERAVESRQERFGRPLPVNVDGAIAAISADLGFAYELGNAIFLISRLPGLIAHAHEERTRQKPMRQIDQKDYDYDGSRERRLPEGRK
;
A
#
# COMPACT_ATOMS: atom_id res chain seq x y z
N GLY A 1 21.51 3.01 13.55
CA GLY A 1 22.04 4.37 13.75
C GLY A 1 21.06 5.17 14.59
N GLU A 2 21.14 6.50 14.48
CA GLU A 2 20.30 7.44 15.24
C GLU A 2 18.82 7.39 14.84
N HIS A 3 18.53 7.26 13.55
CA HIS A 3 17.17 7.24 13.02
C HIS A 3 16.42 5.96 13.42
N VAL A 4 17.09 4.81 13.43
CA VAL A 4 16.51 3.56 13.97
C VAL A 4 16.20 3.68 15.45
N ARG A 5 17.06 4.34 16.25
CA ARG A 5 16.76 4.58 17.68
C ARG A 5 15.55 5.50 17.84
N LEU A 6 15.46 6.55 17.04
CA LEU A 6 14.34 7.50 17.03
C LEU A 6 13.01 6.79 16.76
N ILE A 7 12.93 6.00 15.69
CA ILE A 7 11.65 5.35 15.33
C ILE A 7 11.23 4.30 16.37
N ARG A 8 12.19 3.59 17.00
CA ARG A 8 11.89 2.67 18.11
C ARG A 8 11.46 3.40 19.38
N ALA A 9 11.99 4.59 19.64
CA ALA A 9 11.52 5.42 20.75
C ALA A 9 10.09 5.93 20.49
N ALA A 10 9.78 6.32 19.25
CA ALA A 10 8.44 6.69 18.84
C ALA A 10 7.46 5.51 18.99
N GLU A 11 7.84 4.31 18.56
CA GLU A 11 7.05 3.07 18.73
C GLU A 11 6.70 2.83 20.21
N ARG A 12 7.69 2.87 21.11
CA ARG A 12 7.47 2.72 22.56
C ARG A 12 6.56 3.80 23.15
N ALA A 13 6.70 5.05 22.69
CA ALA A 13 5.87 6.15 23.15
C ALA A 13 4.40 6.04 22.66
N VAL A 14 4.18 5.41 21.52
CA VAL A 14 2.83 5.08 21.03
C VAL A 14 2.26 3.88 21.79
N GLU A 15 3.08 2.85 22.03
CA GLU A 15 2.71 1.66 22.79
C GLU A 15 2.30 1.99 24.22
N SER A 16 2.98 2.92 24.89
CA SER A 16 2.60 3.39 26.23
C SER A 16 1.24 4.10 26.27
N ARG A 17 0.64 4.38 25.12
CA ARG A 17 -0.69 5.00 24.95
C ARG A 17 -1.69 4.06 24.27
N GLN A 18 -1.43 2.74 24.27
CA GLN A 18 -2.27 1.73 23.60
C GLN A 18 -3.76 1.84 23.95
N GLU A 19 -4.10 2.22 25.18
CA GLU A 19 -5.50 2.41 25.63
C GLU A 19 -6.24 3.45 24.79
N ARG A 20 -5.56 4.49 24.31
CA ARG A 20 -6.13 5.52 23.43
C ARG A 20 -6.44 5.00 22.03
N PHE A 21 -5.66 4.02 21.56
CA PHE A 21 -5.74 3.52 20.19
C PHE A 21 -6.50 2.19 20.08
N GLY A 22 -6.81 1.55 21.20
CA GLY A 22 -7.56 0.28 21.27
C GLY A 22 -6.83 -0.92 20.69
N ARG A 23 -5.58 -0.75 20.23
CA ARG A 23 -4.72 -1.79 19.67
C ARG A 23 -3.25 -1.38 19.66
N PRO A 24 -2.30 -2.34 19.60
CA PRO A 24 -0.90 -2.05 19.32
C PRO A 24 -0.71 -1.39 17.95
N LEU A 25 0.25 -0.47 17.86
CA LEU A 25 0.63 0.24 16.63
C LEU A 25 2.14 0.07 16.36
N PRO A 26 2.58 -1.13 15.94
CA PRO A 26 3.98 -1.38 15.63
C PRO A 26 4.43 -0.59 14.39
N VAL A 27 5.73 -0.34 14.29
CA VAL A 27 6.34 0.25 13.10
C VAL A 27 6.19 -0.71 11.92
N ASN A 28 5.61 -0.22 10.82
CA ASN A 28 5.48 -1.00 9.59
C ASN A 28 6.82 -1.10 8.84
N VAL A 29 6.83 -1.90 7.76
CA VAL A 29 8.04 -2.09 6.94
C VAL A 29 8.55 -0.78 6.32
N ASP A 30 7.65 0.14 5.94
CA ASP A 30 8.02 1.42 5.34
C ASP A 30 8.81 2.29 6.34
N GLY A 31 8.33 2.39 7.58
CA GLY A 31 9.03 3.09 8.65
C GLY A 31 10.39 2.48 8.95
N ALA A 32 10.48 1.14 8.97
CA ALA A 32 11.75 0.44 9.15
C ALA A 32 12.76 0.74 8.02
N ILE A 33 12.32 0.67 6.76
CA ILE A 33 13.14 0.99 5.58
C ILE A 33 13.58 2.46 5.63
N ALA A 34 12.69 3.38 5.97
CA ALA A 34 13.00 4.80 6.07
C ALA A 34 14.08 5.08 7.12
N ALA A 35 13.95 4.51 8.32
CA ALA A 35 14.91 4.70 9.40
C ALA A 35 16.29 4.11 9.06
N ILE A 36 16.34 2.94 8.43
CA ILE A 36 17.59 2.33 7.98
C ILE A 36 18.22 3.17 6.87
N SER A 37 17.43 3.62 5.90
CA SER A 37 17.92 4.44 4.78
C SER A 37 18.51 5.77 5.25
N ALA A 38 17.85 6.42 6.21
CA ALA A 38 18.37 7.64 6.82
C ALA A 38 19.67 7.39 7.61
N ASP A 39 19.77 6.26 8.31
CA ASP A 39 21.02 5.86 8.98
C ASP A 39 22.17 5.52 8.02
N LEU A 40 21.85 5.16 6.78
CA LEU A 40 22.82 4.96 5.69
C LEU A 40 23.18 6.27 4.95
N GLY A 41 22.57 7.39 5.33
CA GLY A 41 22.85 8.71 4.74
C GLY A 41 22.10 9.01 3.44
N PHE A 42 21.05 8.25 3.11
CA PHE A 42 20.19 8.58 1.97
C PHE A 42 19.34 9.81 2.27
N ALA A 43 19.19 10.69 1.27
CA ALA A 43 18.25 11.80 1.31
C ALA A 43 16.80 11.27 1.34
N TYR A 44 15.92 11.94 2.08
CA TYR A 44 14.54 11.45 2.29
C TYR A 44 13.74 11.40 0.99
N GLU A 45 14.08 12.25 0.02
CA GLU A 45 13.50 12.31 -1.31
C GLU A 45 13.71 11.01 -2.09
N LEU A 46 14.76 10.24 -1.75
CA LEU A 46 15.06 8.94 -2.36
C LEU A 46 14.30 7.77 -1.72
N GLY A 47 13.55 7.99 -0.63
CA GLY A 47 12.85 6.92 0.09
C GLY A 47 11.88 6.13 -0.80
N ASN A 48 11.12 6.82 -1.65
CA ASN A 48 10.21 6.17 -2.60
C ASN A 48 10.97 5.36 -3.66
N ALA A 49 12.16 5.79 -4.07
CA ALA A 49 12.98 5.06 -5.04
C ALA A 49 13.47 3.73 -4.46
N ILE A 50 13.93 3.72 -3.21
CA ILE A 50 14.34 2.51 -2.49
C ILE A 50 13.17 1.52 -2.39
N PHE A 51 11.98 1.99 -2.04
CA PHE A 51 10.77 1.17 -2.01
C PHE A 51 10.47 0.58 -3.40
N LEU A 52 10.43 1.39 -4.45
CA LEU A 52 10.12 0.94 -5.81
C LEU A 52 11.09 -0.13 -6.32
N ILE A 53 12.39 0.05 -6.10
CA ILE A 53 13.43 -0.92 -6.50
C ILE A 53 13.17 -2.28 -5.86
N SER A 54 12.80 -2.32 -4.57
CA SER A 54 12.51 -3.57 -3.87
C SER A 54 11.25 -4.29 -4.37
N ARG A 55 10.24 -3.53 -4.85
CA ARG A 55 8.96 -4.09 -5.31
C ARG A 55 8.99 -4.54 -6.76
N LEU A 56 9.85 -3.94 -7.58
CA LEU A 56 9.90 -4.15 -9.03
C LEU A 56 10.08 -5.64 -9.44
N PRO A 57 11.00 -6.42 -8.83
CA PRO A 57 11.16 -7.83 -9.19
C PRO A 57 9.90 -8.66 -8.95
N GLY A 58 9.19 -8.42 -7.84
CA GLY A 58 7.95 -9.12 -7.52
C GLY A 58 6.83 -8.78 -8.51
N LEU A 59 6.70 -7.50 -8.89
CA LEU A 59 5.73 -7.08 -9.92
C LEU A 59 6.02 -7.74 -11.27
N ILE A 60 7.30 -7.82 -11.67
CA ILE A 60 7.71 -8.51 -12.90
C ILE A 60 7.34 -9.99 -12.83
N ALA A 61 7.64 -10.65 -11.70
CA ALA A 61 7.32 -12.06 -11.51
C ALA A 61 5.81 -12.33 -11.58
N HIS A 62 4.99 -11.52 -10.89
CA HIS A 62 3.54 -11.63 -10.94
C HIS A 62 2.98 -11.37 -12.35
N ALA A 63 3.49 -10.35 -13.04
CA ALA A 63 3.08 -10.07 -14.42
C ALA A 63 3.44 -11.22 -15.38
N HIS A 64 4.61 -11.83 -15.19
CA HIS A 64 5.03 -12.99 -15.95
C HIS A 64 4.17 -14.22 -15.64
N GLU A 65 3.86 -14.47 -14.37
CA GLU A 65 3.00 -15.57 -13.95
C GLU A 65 1.58 -15.44 -14.51
N GLU A 66 0.99 -14.25 -14.42
CA GLU A 66 -0.35 -13.98 -14.97
C GLU A 66 -0.38 -14.25 -16.48
N ARG A 67 0.64 -13.76 -17.22
CA ARG A 67 0.75 -13.95 -18.68
C ARG A 67 0.97 -15.40 -19.10
N THR A 68 1.63 -16.21 -18.29
CA THR A 68 2.04 -17.57 -18.67
C THR A 68 1.11 -18.66 -18.14
N ARG A 69 0.40 -18.41 -17.03
CA ARG A 69 -0.43 -19.42 -16.35
C ARG A 69 -1.93 -19.14 -16.40
N GLN A 70 -2.36 -17.92 -16.69
CA GLN A 70 -3.77 -17.54 -16.71
C GLN A 70 -4.29 -17.33 -18.13
N LYS A 71 -5.61 -17.47 -18.31
CA LYS A 71 -6.27 -17.14 -19.58
C LYS A 71 -6.26 -15.62 -19.79
N PRO A 72 -6.06 -15.13 -21.03
CA PRO A 72 -6.25 -13.73 -21.35
C PRO A 72 -7.64 -13.24 -20.92
N MET A 73 -7.71 -12.03 -20.36
CA MET A 73 -8.95 -11.42 -19.86
C MET A 73 -9.67 -12.28 -18.80
N ARG A 74 -8.91 -12.84 -17.84
CA ARG A 74 -9.50 -13.54 -16.69
C ARG A 74 -10.47 -12.61 -15.96
N GLN A 75 -11.70 -13.06 -15.76
CA GLN A 75 -12.66 -12.36 -14.91
C GLN A 75 -12.11 -12.34 -13.48
N ILE A 76 -11.78 -11.16 -13.00
CA ILE A 76 -11.56 -10.90 -11.58
C ILE A 76 -12.95 -10.96 -10.93
N ASP A 77 -13.07 -11.57 -9.75
CA ASP A 77 -14.34 -11.60 -9.03
C ASP A 77 -14.78 -10.16 -8.71
N GLN A 78 -15.76 -9.67 -9.45
CA GLN A 78 -16.35 -8.34 -9.29
C GLN A 78 -17.60 -8.43 -8.41
N LYS A 79 -17.70 -9.34 -7.43
CA LYS A 79 -18.89 -9.43 -6.58
C LYS A 79 -18.87 -8.50 -5.37
N ASP A 80 -17.69 -8.09 -4.92
CA ASP A 80 -17.54 -7.16 -3.80
C ASP A 80 -17.53 -5.70 -4.30
N TYR A 81 -18.66 -5.24 -4.82
CA TYR A 81 -18.89 -3.82 -5.09
C TYR A 81 -20.30 -3.42 -4.63
N ASP A 82 -20.39 -2.22 -4.07
CA ASP A 82 -21.67 -1.53 -3.86
C ASP A 82 -21.84 -0.49 -4.96
N TYR A 83 -22.87 -0.63 -5.79
CA TYR A 83 -23.24 0.38 -6.77
C TYR A 83 -24.10 1.46 -6.08
N ASP A 84 -23.54 2.65 -5.92
CA ASP A 84 -24.18 3.83 -5.31
C ASP A 84 -24.85 4.77 -6.34
N GLY A 85 -24.84 4.38 -7.62
CA GLY A 85 -25.36 5.18 -8.72
C GLY A 85 -26.89 5.16 -8.84
N SER A 86 -27.38 5.90 -9.85
CA SER A 86 -28.81 5.92 -10.15
C SER A 86 -29.32 4.54 -10.55
N ARG A 87 -30.53 4.20 -10.08
CA ARG A 87 -31.24 2.99 -10.51
C ARG A 87 -31.50 3.02 -12.02
N GLU A 88 -31.71 1.83 -12.58
CA GLU A 88 -32.17 1.68 -13.96
C GLU A 88 -33.39 2.58 -14.22
N ARG A 89 -33.32 3.38 -15.28
CA ARG A 89 -34.36 4.34 -15.67
C ARG A 89 -34.51 4.36 -17.17
N ARG A 90 -35.74 4.54 -17.65
CA ARG A 90 -35.99 4.70 -19.09
C ARG A 90 -35.34 5.98 -19.60
N LEU A 91 -34.71 5.88 -20.76
CA LEU A 91 -34.24 7.06 -21.48
C LEU A 91 -35.46 7.86 -21.95
N PRO A 92 -35.44 9.21 -21.89
CA PRO A 92 -36.51 10.03 -22.46
C PRO A 92 -36.64 9.75 -23.96
N GLU A 93 -37.87 9.65 -24.46
CA GLU A 93 -38.13 9.58 -25.90
C GLU A 93 -37.77 10.93 -26.55
N GLY A 94 -36.66 10.94 -27.29
CA GLY A 94 -36.26 12.06 -28.12
C GLY A 94 -35.34 13.07 -27.42
N ARG A 95 -34.07 13.07 -27.84
CA ARG A 95 -33.35 14.32 -28.04
C ARG A 95 -33.41 14.59 -29.54
N LYS A 96 -34.34 15.44 -29.96
CA LYS A 96 -34.18 16.20 -31.19
C LYS A 96 -33.63 17.57 -30.79
#